data_AF-A0A8T3LVR5-F1
#
_entry.id   AF-A0A8T3LVR5-F1
#
_cell.length_a   1.000
_cell.length_b   1.000
_cell.length_c   1.000
_cell.angle_alpha   90.00
_cell.angle_beta   90.00
_cell.angle_gamma   90.00
#
_symmetry.space_group_name_H-M   'P 1'
#
loop_
_entity.id
_entity.type
_entity.pdbx_description
1 polymer ?
#
loop_
_entity_poly.entity_id
_entity_poly.type
_entity_poly.pdbx_seq_one_letter_code
_entity_poly.pdbx_strand_id
1 'polypeptide(L)'
;VQFGRQVYANWEIGQSAAAIEAQIARVESENAQLRQELSYLQSDAYISAEARRLANLGAPGEQVLIIPPGAEEPLPEELVIVEPPKPFLEQWVDLFFESSSTP
;
A
#
# COMPACT_ATOMS: atom_id res chain seq x y z
N VAL A 1 -19.28 46.58 43.16
CA VAL A 1 -18.91 46.26 41.76
C VAL A 1 -17.61 45.45 41.61
N GLN A 2 -16.79 45.24 42.65
CA GLN A 2 -15.50 44.54 42.51
C GLN A 2 -15.58 43.00 42.42
N PHE A 3 -16.56 42.36 43.07
CA PHE A 3 -16.69 40.90 43.09
C PHE A 3 -16.97 40.27 41.72
N GLY A 4 -17.80 40.90 40.87
CA GLY A 4 -18.11 40.37 39.54
C GLY A 4 -16.90 40.31 38.59
N ARG A 5 -15.97 41.26 38.71
CA ARG A 5 -14.74 41.28 37.89
C ARG A 5 -13.76 40.17 38.30
N GLN A 6 -13.67 39.87 39.59
CA GLN A 6 -12.79 38.81 40.10
C GLN A 6 -13.27 37.42 39.65
N VAL A 7 -14.58 37.18 39.67
CA VAL A 7 -15.17 35.92 39.19
C VAL A 7 -14.94 35.73 37.69
N TYR A 8 -15.13 36.80 36.90
CA TYR A 8 -14.88 36.77 35.46
C TYR A 8 -13.40 36.50 35.14
N ALA A 9 -12.48 37.18 35.82
CA ALA A 9 -11.04 36.96 35.63
C ALA A 9 -10.62 35.52 35.95
N ASN A 10 -11.13 34.94 37.04
CA ASN A 10 -10.85 33.54 37.37
C ASN A 10 -11.40 32.57 36.32
N TRP A 11 -12.60 32.83 35.77
CA TRP A 11 -13.18 32.01 34.71
C TRP A 11 -12.35 32.08 33.42
N GLU A 12 -11.91 33.26 33.02
CA GLU A 12 -11.08 33.47 31.82
C GLU A 12 -9.70 32.81 31.95
N ILE A 13 -9.10 32.86 33.14
CA ILE A 13 -7.85 32.14 33.44
C ILE A 13 -8.05 30.63 33.33
N GLY A 14 -9.15 30.10 33.89
CA GLY A 14 -9.47 28.68 33.81
C GLY A 14 -9.68 28.20 32.37
N GLN A 15 -10.39 28.98 31.54
CA GLN A 15 -10.56 28.72 30.11
C GLN A 15 -9.21 28.71 29.38
N SER A 16 -8.34 29.69 29.67
CA SER A 16 -7.03 29.79 29.06
C SER A 16 -6.13 28.60 29.44
N ALA A 17 -6.16 28.18 30.71
CA ALA A 17 -5.43 27.00 31.18
C ALA A 17 -5.91 25.73 30.46
N ALA A 18 -7.23 25.51 30.38
CA ALA A 18 -7.81 24.37 29.68
C ALA A 18 -7.44 24.37 28.18
N ALA A 19 -7.42 25.54 27.53
CA ALA A 19 -7.02 25.65 26.13
C ALA A 19 -5.54 25.36 25.90
N ILE A 20 -4.66 25.75 26.84
CA ILE A 20 -3.23 25.44 26.80
C ILE A 20 -3.00 23.94 27.02
N GLU A 21 -3.66 23.33 28.01
CA GLU A 21 -3.59 21.90 28.29
C GLU A 21 -4.03 21.06 27.07
N ALA A 22 -5.13 21.45 26.42
CA ALA A 22 -5.59 20.80 25.19
C ALA A 22 -4.57 20.90 24.04
N GLN A 23 -3.88 22.04 23.92
CA GLN A 23 -2.82 22.22 22.93
C GLN A 23 -1.60 21.35 23.24
N ILE A 24 -1.19 21.26 24.51
CA ILE A 24 -0.11 20.38 24.95
C ILE A 24 -0.43 18.93 24.59
N ALA A 25 -1.62 18.44 24.97
CA ALA A 25 -2.05 17.07 24.68
C ALA A 25 -2.06 16.77 23.18
N ARG A 26 -2.49 17.73 22.34
CA ARG A 26 -2.45 17.59 20.88
C ARG A 26 -1.02 17.45 20.37
N VAL A 27 -0.13 18.36 20.77
CA VAL A 27 1.27 18.36 20.32
C VAL A 27 2.01 17.10 20.80
N GLU A 28 1.75 16.63 22.01
CA GLU A 28 2.33 15.38 22.53
C GLU A 28 1.86 14.16 21.73
N SER A 29 0.57 14.09 21.38
CA SER A 29 0.03 13.05 20.51
C SER A 29 0.69 13.08 19.13
N GLU A 30 0.79 14.25 18.50
CA GLU A 30 1.48 14.42 17.21
C GLU A 30 2.95 13.99 17.31
N ASN A 31 3.65 14.37 18.38
CA ASN A 31 5.04 14.00 18.60
C ASN A 31 5.20 12.48 18.75
N ALA A 32 4.30 11.81 19.48
CA ALA A 32 4.31 10.37 19.65
C ALA A 32 4.11 9.64 18.32
N GLN A 33 3.16 10.10 17.49
CA GLN A 33 2.93 9.55 16.14
C GLN A 33 4.15 9.72 15.25
N LEU A 34 4.74 10.91 15.21
CA LEU A 34 5.95 11.18 14.42
C LEU A 34 7.14 10.33 14.86
N ARG A 35 7.31 10.11 16.17
CA ARG A 35 8.36 9.20 16.68
C ARG A 35 8.13 7.76 16.26
N GLN A 36 6.88 7.30 16.27
CA GLN A 36 6.55 5.96 15.82
C GLN A 36 6.85 5.79 14.33
N GLU A 37 6.48 6.76 13.50
CA GLU A 37 6.78 6.76 12.07
C GLU A 37 8.29 6.76 11.82
N LEU A 38 9.05 7.64 12.50
CA LEU A 38 10.51 7.64 12.42
C LEU A 38 11.11 6.30 12.82
N SER A 39 10.61 5.67 13.88
CA SER A 39 11.10 4.35 14.31
C SER A 39 10.86 3.27 13.26
N TYR A 40 9.74 3.33 12.56
CA TYR A 40 9.44 2.42 11.46
C TYR A 40 10.37 2.67 10.26
N LEU A 41 10.56 3.93 9.86
CA LEU A 41 11.45 4.28 8.74
C LEU A 41 12.91 3.93 9.03
N GLN A 42 13.33 3.95 10.29
CA GLN A 42 14.67 3.53 10.71
C GLN A 42 14.80 2.01 10.89
N SER A 43 13.70 1.27 10.84
CA SER A 43 13.72 -0.18 11.03
C SER A 43 14.31 -0.93 9.84
N ASP A 44 14.95 -2.06 10.12
CA ASP A 44 15.47 -2.98 9.10
C ASP A 44 14.38 -3.47 8.13
N ALA A 45 13.12 -3.55 8.61
CA ALA A 45 11.97 -3.92 7.80
C ALA A 45 11.71 -2.89 6.68
N TYR A 46 11.78 -1.60 7.00
CA TYR A 46 11.64 -0.53 5.99
C TYR A 46 12.84 -0.47 5.06
N ILE A 47 14.06 -0.57 5.60
CA ILE A 47 15.30 -0.57 4.80
C ILE A 47 15.30 -1.70 3.78
N SER A 48 14.91 -2.91 4.18
CA SER A 48 14.84 -4.07 3.29
C SER A 48 13.73 -3.96 2.25
N ALA A 49 12.56 -3.43 2.62
CA ALA A 49 11.47 -3.17 1.68
C ALA A 49 11.86 -2.14 0.61
N GLU A 50 12.49 -1.03 1.01
CA GLU A 50 12.92 0.00 0.07
C GLU A 50 14.11 -0.47 -0.79
N ALA A 51 15.03 -1.27 -0.25
CA ALA A 51 16.10 -1.90 -1.03
C ALA A 51 15.57 -2.83 -2.13
N ARG A 52 14.53 -3.64 -1.83
CA ARG A 52 13.85 -4.49 -2.84
C ARG A 52 13.21 -3.66 -3.94
N ARG A 53 12.52 -2.58 -3.56
CA ARG A 53 11.84 -1.66 -4.47
C ARG A 53 12.82 -0.93 -5.40
N LEU A 54 13.91 -0.41 -4.87
CA LEU A 54 14.85 0.42 -5.63
C LEU A 54 15.78 -0.38 -6.53
N ALA A 55 16.12 -1.61 -6.13
CA ALA A 55 17.22 -2.32 -6.77
C ALA A 55 16.80 -3.58 -7.55
N ASN A 56 15.50 -3.93 -7.60
CA ASN A 56 15.05 -5.26 -8.05
C ASN A 56 15.82 -6.39 -7.34
N LEU A 57 16.39 -6.13 -6.16
CA LEU A 57 17.21 -7.08 -5.43
C LEU A 57 16.30 -7.99 -4.63
N GLY A 58 16.18 -9.24 -5.07
CA GLY A 58 15.57 -10.32 -4.30
C GLY A 58 16.31 -10.53 -2.97
N ALA A 59 15.61 -11.10 -1.99
CA ALA A 59 16.23 -11.50 -0.72
C ALA A 59 17.37 -12.52 -0.94
N PRO A 60 18.28 -12.70 0.04
CA PRO A 60 19.22 -13.82 0.02
C PRO A 60 18.44 -15.14 -0.12
N GLY A 61 18.59 -15.83 -1.27
CA GLY A 61 17.87 -17.06 -1.59
C GLY A 61 16.69 -16.92 -2.56
N GLU A 62 16.33 -15.70 -2.97
CA GLU A 62 15.32 -15.46 -4.02
C GLU A 62 15.98 -15.34 -5.41
N GLN A 63 15.28 -15.80 -6.45
CA GLN A 63 15.76 -15.76 -7.83
C GLN A 63 15.10 -14.60 -8.59
N VAL A 64 15.90 -13.60 -8.99
CA VAL A 64 15.43 -12.42 -9.74
C VAL A 64 15.54 -12.69 -11.24
N LEU A 65 14.41 -12.58 -11.97
CA LEU A 65 14.39 -12.66 -13.43
C LEU A 65 14.51 -11.24 -14.03
N ILE A 66 15.61 -10.95 -14.73
CA ILE A 66 15.83 -9.69 -15.43
C ILE A 66 15.67 -9.95 -16.93
N ILE A 67 14.69 -9.32 -17.58
CA ILE A 67 14.51 -9.37 -19.04
C ILE A 67 15.16 -8.12 -19.64
N PRO A 68 16.29 -8.24 -20.36
CA PRO A 68 16.94 -7.09 -20.97
C PRO A 68 16.11 -6.52 -22.13
N PRO A 69 16.16 -5.20 -22.39
CA PRO A 69 15.45 -4.60 -23.51
C PRO A 69 15.99 -5.18 -24.84
N GLY A 70 15.07 -5.64 -25.69
CA GLY A 70 15.40 -6.31 -26.96
C GLY A 70 15.51 -7.84 -26.86
N ALA A 71 15.23 -8.45 -25.71
CA ALA A 71 15.02 -9.89 -25.57
C ALA A 71 13.60 -10.35 -25.97
N GLU A 72 12.82 -9.47 -26.60
CA GLU A 72 11.55 -9.80 -27.22
C GLU A 72 11.85 -10.60 -28.49
N GLU A 73 11.87 -11.93 -28.36
CA GLU A 73 11.78 -12.81 -29.52
C GLU A 73 10.45 -12.50 -30.22
N PRO A 74 10.45 -12.30 -31.55
CA PRO A 74 9.20 -12.18 -32.28
C PRO A 74 8.37 -13.43 -31.98
N LEU A 75 7.15 -13.22 -31.49
CA LEU A 75 6.20 -14.30 -31.26
C LEU A 75 6.17 -15.15 -32.55
N PRO A 76 6.35 -16.48 -32.46
CA PRO A 76 6.20 -17.34 -33.62
C PRO A 76 4.85 -17.03 -34.28
N GLU A 77 4.83 -16.95 -35.62
CA GLU A 77 3.65 -16.54 -36.40
C GLU A 77 2.39 -17.40 -36.07
N GLU A 78 2.61 -18.58 -35.51
CA GLU A 78 1.59 -19.51 -35.01
C GLU A 78 0.81 -19.00 -33.78
N LEU A 79 1.36 -18.07 -32.99
CA LEU A 79 0.68 -17.43 -31.85
C LEU A 79 -0.10 -16.16 -32.23
N VAL A 80 0.03 -15.67 -33.48
CA VAL A 80 -0.63 -14.45 -33.95
C VAL A 80 -2.09 -14.70 -34.34
N ILE A 81 -2.46 -15.96 -34.56
CA ILE A 81 -3.84 -16.34 -34.87
C ILE A 81 -4.54 -16.72 -33.56
N VAL A 82 -4.84 -15.73 -32.74
CA VAL A 82 -5.85 -15.89 -31.70
C VAL A 82 -7.21 -15.72 -32.39
N GLU A 83 -7.76 -16.81 -32.92
CA GLU A 83 -9.20 -16.83 -33.22
C GLU A 83 -9.94 -16.35 -31.97
N PRO A 84 -10.94 -15.45 -32.10
CA PRO A 84 -11.69 -15.01 -30.93
C PRO A 84 -12.21 -16.25 -30.20
N PRO A 85 -11.95 -16.37 -28.88
CA PRO A 85 -12.34 -17.57 -28.16
C PRO A 85 -13.84 -17.78 -28.36
N LYS A 86 -14.23 -18.99 -28.76
CA LYS A 86 -15.63 -19.37 -28.92
C LYS A 86 -16.44 -18.96 -27.67
N PRO A 87 -17.74 -18.68 -27.77
CA PRO A 87 -18.60 -18.49 -26.61
C PRO A 87 -18.35 -19.57 -25.55
N PHE A 88 -18.34 -19.19 -24.28
CA PHE A 88 -17.96 -20.07 -23.17
C PHE A 88 -18.69 -21.42 -23.20
N LEU A 89 -19.98 -21.44 -23.55
CA LEU A 89 -20.77 -22.66 -23.65
C LEU A 89 -20.29 -23.63 -24.74
N GLU A 90 -19.85 -23.12 -25.88
CA GLU A 90 -19.33 -23.96 -26.97
C GLU A 90 -18.02 -24.63 -26.52
N GLN A 91 -17.17 -23.91 -25.77
CA GLN A 91 -15.96 -24.49 -25.19
C GLN A 91 -16.27 -25.65 -24.23
N TRP A 92 -17.35 -25.55 -23.43
CA TRP A 92 -17.79 -26.64 -22.55
C TRP A 92 -18.35 -27.82 -23.35
N VAL A 93 -19.08 -27.59 -24.44
CA VAL A 93 -19.61 -28.68 -25.26
C VAL A 93 -18.47 -29.44 -25.94
N ASP A 94 -17.50 -28.73 -26.52
CA ASP A 94 -16.36 -29.33 -27.21
C ASP A 94 -15.53 -30.21 -26.25
N LEU A 95 -15.22 -29.70 -25.04
CA LEU A 95 -14.46 -30.45 -24.03
C LEU A 95 -15.12 -31.76 -23.60
N PHE A 96 -16.45 -31.77 -23.47
CA PHE A 96 -17.20 -32.90 -22.92
C PHE A 96 -17.77 -33.85 -23.96
N PHE A 97 -17.92 -33.42 -25.22
CA PHE A 97 -18.58 -34.21 -26.26
C PHE A 97 -17.72 -34.45 -27.50
N GLU A 98 -16.75 -33.58 -27.82
CA GLU A 98 -15.89 -33.74 -29.01
C GLU A 98 -14.70 -34.68 -28.75
N SER A 99 -14.26 -34.80 -27.49
CA SER A 99 -13.29 -35.80 -27.02
C SER A 99 -13.78 -37.26 -27.10
N SER A 100 -15.05 -37.49 -27.44
CA SER A 100 -15.66 -38.82 -27.58
C SER A 100 -15.79 -39.31 -29.03
N SER A 101 -15.44 -38.49 -30.03
CA SER A 101 -15.56 -38.83 -31.45
C SER A 101 -14.21 -39.07 -32.11
N THR A 102 -13.50 -40.10 -31.65
CA THR A 102 -12.41 -40.74 -32.42
C THR A 102 -12.73 -42.23 -32.54
N PRO A 103 -13.04 -42.77 -33.74
CA PRO A 103 -12.89 -44.20 -34.02
C PRO A 103 -11.42 -44.61 -34.19
#